data_AF-A0A0C3NN13-F1
#
_entry.id   AF-A0A0C3NN13-F1
#
_cell.length_a   1.000
_cell.length_b   1.000
_cell.length_c   1.000
_cell.angle_alpha   90.00
_cell.angle_beta   90.00
_cell.angle_gamma   90.00
#
_symmetry.space_group_name_H-M   'P 1'
#
loop_
_entity.id
_entity.type
_entity.pdbx_description
1 polymer ?
#
loop_
_entity_poly.entity_id
_entity_poly.type
_entity_poly.pdbx_seq_one_letter_code
_entity_poly.pdbx_strand_id
1 'polypeptide(L)'
;MADPGNIIRGHKANLANPHTSEESKERSRQVLEELEGGEGGMGEPTFQRSPMEKDPENVARGLKAAVSNPRVSQEAKERDKQRLQELEED
;
A
#
# COMPACT_ATOMS: atom_id res chain seq x y z
N MET A 1 -1.71 0.02 20.61
CA MET A 1 -3.06 -0.34 20.11
C MET A 1 -2.84 -1.08 18.80
N ALA A 2 -3.38 -2.27 18.62
CA ALA A 2 -3.29 -2.95 17.32
C ALA A 2 -4.18 -2.21 16.32
N ASP A 3 -3.63 -1.85 15.17
CA ASP A 3 -4.37 -1.16 14.12
C ASP A 3 -5.43 -2.09 13.53
N PRO A 4 -6.72 -1.71 13.49
CA PRO A 4 -7.79 -2.59 13.00
C PRO A 4 -7.55 -3.05 11.55
N GLY A 5 -6.90 -2.22 10.73
CA GLY A 5 -6.49 -2.60 9.37
C GLY A 5 -5.47 -3.75 9.31
N ASN A 6 -4.59 -3.86 10.32
CA ASN A 6 -3.61 -4.95 10.39
C ASN A 6 -4.28 -6.28 10.76
N ILE A 7 -5.29 -6.24 11.64
CA ILE A 7 -6.07 -7.41 12.05
C ILE A 7 -6.86 -7.96 10.86
N ILE A 8 -7.57 -7.10 10.14
CA ILE A 8 -8.33 -7.45 8.94
C ILE A 8 -7.41 -8.06 7.87
N ARG A 9 -6.24 -7.44 7.63
CA ARG A 9 -5.24 -7.96 6.68
C ARG A 9 -4.76 -9.36 7.07
N GLY A 10 -4.49 -9.60 8.36
CA GLY A 10 -4.04 -10.89 8.88
C GLY A 10 -5.07 -12.00 8.66
N HIS A 11 -6.35 -11.74 8.98
CA HIS A 11 -7.42 -12.71 8.74
C HIS A 11 -7.67 -12.95 7.25
N LYS A 12 -7.61 -11.91 6.40
CA LYS A 12 -7.68 -12.09 4.93
C LYS A 12 -6.54 -12.95 4.39
N ALA A 13 -5.32 -12.78 4.91
CA ALA A 13 -4.18 -13.62 4.55
C ALA A 13 -4.36 -15.09 5.01
N ASN A 14 -4.95 -15.31 6.19
CA ASN A 14 -5.27 -16.65 6.68
C ASN A 14 -6.24 -17.39 5.75
N LEU A 15 -7.24 -16.68 5.20
CA LEU A 15 -8.20 -17.24 4.24
C LEU A 15 -7.57 -17.63 2.91
N ALA A 16 -6.57 -16.88 2.45
CA ALA A 16 -5.88 -17.13 1.18
C ALA A 16 -4.79 -18.21 1.28
N ASN A 17 -4.39 -18.58 2.51
CA ASN A 17 -3.36 -19.57 2.71
C ASN A 17 -3.91 -21.00 2.51
N PRO A 18 -3.43 -21.76 1.49
CA PRO A 18 -3.91 -23.14 1.26
C PRO A 18 -3.50 -24.12 2.36
N HIS A 19 -2.56 -23.75 3.23
CA HIS A 19 -2.08 -24.58 4.34
C HIS A 19 -2.84 -24.33 5.66
N THR A 20 -3.87 -23.49 5.68
CA THR A 20 -4.70 -23.27 6.88
C THR A 20 -5.87 -24.26 6.93
N SER A 21 -6.24 -24.64 8.14
CA SER A 21 -7.41 -25.50 8.40
C SER A 21 -8.71 -24.78 8.07
N GLU A 22 -9.72 -25.52 7.64
CA GLU A 22 -11.07 -24.98 7.38
C GLU A 22 -11.68 -24.32 8.62
N GLU A 23 -11.46 -24.88 9.82
CA GLU A 23 -11.91 -24.28 11.08
C GLU A 23 -11.26 -22.90 11.33
N SER A 24 -9.97 -22.76 11.02
CA SER A 24 -9.25 -21.49 11.14
C SER A 24 -9.74 -20.44 10.13
N LYS A 25 -10.11 -20.89 8.93
CA LYS A 25 -10.71 -20.03 7.91
C LYS A 25 -12.10 -19.57 8.32
N GLU A 26 -12.94 -20.47 8.83
CA GLU A 26 -14.28 -20.13 9.30
C GLU A 26 -14.23 -19.08 10.42
N ARG A 27 -13.36 -19.27 11.42
CA ARG A 27 -13.11 -18.28 12.47
C ARG A 27 -12.63 -16.94 11.90
N SER A 28 -11.74 -16.97 10.92
CA SER A 28 -11.25 -15.75 10.27
C SER A 28 -12.36 -15.02 9.49
N ARG A 29 -13.29 -15.75 8.86
CA ARG A 29 -14.47 -15.15 8.20
C ARG A 29 -15.40 -14.50 9.20
N GLN A 30 -15.71 -15.17 10.31
CA GLN A 30 -16.59 -14.63 11.35
C GLN A 30 -16.03 -13.34 11.96
N VAL A 31 -14.73 -13.31 12.26
CA VAL A 31 -14.05 -12.12 12.77
C VAL A 31 -14.06 -10.98 11.74
N LEU A 32 -13.83 -11.29 10.46
CA LEU A 32 -13.91 -10.30 9.39
C LEU A 32 -15.33 -9.74 9.21
N GLU A 33 -16.36 -10.58 9.28
CA GLU A 33 -17.77 -10.17 9.18
C GLU A 33 -18.17 -9.28 10.36
N GLU A 34 -17.72 -9.60 11.57
CA GLU A 34 -17.95 -8.75 12.76
C GLU A 34 -17.23 -7.40 12.66
N LEU A 35 -15.99 -7.39 12.13
CA LEU A 35 -15.20 -6.18 11.90
C LEU A 35 -15.70 -5.33 10.72
N GLU A 36 -16.26 -5.96 9.69
CA GLU A 36 -16.78 -5.31 8.47
C GLU A 36 -18.24 -4.88 8.62
N GLY A 37 -19.02 -5.58 9.45
CA GLY A 37 -20.43 -5.29 9.76
C GLY A 37 -20.66 -4.10 10.70
N GLY A 38 -19.61 -3.55 11.32
CA GLY A 38 -19.65 -2.26 12.02
C GLY A 38 -19.38 -1.10 11.05
N GLU A 39 -20.42 -0.49 10.49
CA GLU A 39 -20.43 0.81 9.75
C GLU A 39 -19.10 1.24 9.09
N GLY A 40 -18.54 0.37 8.26
CA GLY A 40 -17.22 0.58 7.69
C GLY A 40 -16.91 -0.36 6.54
N GLY A 41 -17.90 -0.56 5.66
CA GLY A 41 -17.71 -1.26 4.39
C GLY A 41 -16.66 -0.55 3.54
N MET A 42 -15.40 -0.94 3.71
CA MET A 42 -14.30 -0.53 2.86
C MET A 42 -14.06 -1.64 1.85
N GLY A 43 -14.85 -1.57 0.79
CA GLY A 43 -14.47 -2.14 -0.50
C GLY A 43 -13.06 -1.68 -0.90
N GLU A 44 -12.45 -2.52 -1.73
CA GLU A 44 -11.14 -2.36 -2.34
C GLU A 44 -9.93 -2.38 -1.37
N PRO A 45 -8.77 -2.93 -1.80
CA PRO A 45 -7.50 -2.55 -1.22
C PRO A 45 -7.25 -1.10 -1.57
N THR A 46 -7.97 -0.19 -0.92
CA THR A 46 -7.56 1.19 -0.83
C THR A 46 -6.18 1.13 -0.19
N PHE A 47 -5.17 1.36 -1.02
CA PHE A 47 -3.95 2.03 -0.63
C PHE A 47 -4.36 3.35 0.02
N GLN A 48 -5.00 3.32 1.19
CA GLN A 48 -5.04 4.43 2.12
C GLN A 48 -3.65 4.48 2.76
N ARG A 49 -2.64 4.71 1.90
CA ARG A 49 -1.72 5.77 2.21
C ARG A 49 -2.66 6.94 2.43
N SER A 50 -2.85 7.35 3.69
CA SER A 50 -3.40 8.67 3.97
C SER A 50 -2.78 9.65 2.96
N PRO A 51 -3.41 10.76 2.59
CA PRO A 51 -2.67 11.89 2.04
C PRO A 51 -1.75 12.45 3.14
N MET A 52 -0.86 11.60 3.69
CA MET A 52 0.40 11.99 4.24
C MET A 52 1.08 12.63 3.06
N GLU A 53 1.04 13.96 3.08
CA GLU A 53 1.80 14.83 2.20
C GLU A 53 3.16 14.16 2.01
N LYS A 54 3.40 13.66 0.80
CA LYS A 54 4.64 12.94 0.52
C LYS A 54 5.72 14.00 0.70
N ASP A 55 6.66 13.78 1.62
CA ASP A 55 7.73 14.75 1.81
C ASP A 55 8.40 14.97 0.44
N PRO A 56 8.48 16.21 -0.05
CA PRO A 56 9.04 16.48 -1.37
C PRO A 56 10.46 15.94 -1.48
N GLU A 57 11.24 15.97 -0.39
CA GLU A 57 12.57 15.36 -0.29
C GLU A 57 12.56 13.83 -0.51
N ASN A 58 11.57 13.12 0.03
CA ASN A 58 11.44 11.68 -0.17
C ASN A 58 11.09 11.35 -1.62
N VAL A 59 10.24 12.17 -2.26
CA VAL A 59 9.88 12.04 -3.68
C VAL A 59 11.10 12.32 -4.56
N ALA A 60 11.80 13.43 -4.33
CA ALA A 60 13.00 13.83 -5.05
C ALA A 60 14.10 12.76 -4.98
N ARG A 61 14.32 12.17 -3.80
CA ARG A 61 15.28 11.07 -3.61
C ARG A 61 14.91 9.83 -4.45
N GLY A 62 13.62 9.48 -4.49
CA GLY A 62 13.11 8.36 -5.29
C GLY A 62 13.32 8.58 -6.79
N LEU A 63 12.98 9.77 -7.28
CA LEU A 63 13.17 10.16 -8.68
C LEU A 63 14.67 10.15 -9.06
N LYS A 64 15.54 10.70 -8.21
CA LYS A 64 16.99 10.69 -8.42
C LYS A 64 17.55 9.26 -8.50
N ALA A 65 17.06 8.35 -7.67
CA ALA A 65 17.44 6.94 -7.71
C ALA A 65 17.00 6.27 -9.02
N ALA A 66 15.78 6.54 -9.49
CA ALA A 66 15.27 6.02 -10.76
C ALA A 66 16.09 6.53 -11.96
N VAL A 67 16.46 7.82 -11.97
CA VAL A 67 17.31 8.43 -13.00
C VAL A 67 18.67 7.75 -13.10
N SER A 68 19.29 7.40 -11.96
CA SER A 68 20.60 6.74 -11.92
C SER A 68 20.54 5.23 -12.19
N ASN A 69 19.36 4.62 -12.21
CA ASN A 69 19.23 3.17 -12.30
C ASN A 69 19.40 2.68 -13.76
N PRO A 70 20.39 1.83 -14.07
CA PRO A 70 20.60 1.31 -15.43
C PRO A 70 19.44 0.44 -15.94
N ARG A 71 18.58 -0.07 -15.04
CA ARG A 71 17.40 -0.89 -15.39
C ARG A 71 16.17 -0.06 -15.79
N VAL A 72 16.22 1.25 -15.61
CA VAL A 72 15.13 2.18 -15.98
C VAL A 72 15.35 2.65 -17.43
N SER A 73 14.28 2.72 -18.21
CA SER A 73 14.31 3.17 -19.61
C SER A 73 14.67 4.65 -19.71
N GLN A 74 15.24 5.08 -20.85
CA GLN A 74 15.61 6.48 -21.05
C GLN A 74 14.41 7.43 -20.94
N GLU A 75 13.28 7.07 -21.57
CA GLU A 75 12.04 7.84 -21.48
C GLU A 75 11.56 8.01 -20.03
N ALA A 76 11.62 6.94 -19.22
CA ALA A 76 11.26 7.02 -17.81
C ALA A 76 12.22 7.94 -17.04
N LYS A 77 13.53 7.87 -17.31
CA LYS A 77 14.52 8.77 -16.70
C LYS A 77 14.28 10.23 -17.06
N GLU A 78 13.92 10.52 -18.30
CA GLU A 78 13.61 11.89 -18.74
C GLU A 78 12.39 12.45 -18.02
N ARG A 79 11.33 11.65 -17.90
CA ARG A 79 10.13 12.01 -17.11
C ARG A 79 10.45 12.22 -15.63
N ASP A 80 11.27 11.36 -15.04
CA ASP A 80 11.68 11.48 -13.64
C ASP A 80 12.55 12.72 -13.41
N LYS A 81 13.41 13.10 -14.38
CA LYS A 81 14.17 14.36 -14.34
C LYS A 81 13.27 15.59 -14.40
N GLN A 82 12.29 15.61 -15.31
CA GLN A 82 11.33 16.73 -15.40
C GLN A 82 10.55 16.90 -14.10
N ARG A 83 10.10 15.80 -13.50
CA ARG A 83 9.43 15.80 -12.20
C ARG A 83 10.33 16.24 -11.05
N LEU A 84 11.62 15.91 -11.11
CA LEU A 84 12.60 16.37 -10.12
C LEU A 84 12.80 17.89 -10.21
N GLN A 85 12.89 18.44 -11.43
CA GLN A 85 12.99 19.89 -11.64
C GLN A 85 11.75 20.64 -11.12
N GLU A 86 10.55 20.14 -11.43
CA GLU A 86 9.29 20.72 -10.94
C GLU A 86 9.22 20.78 -9.41
N LEU A 87 9.84 19.82 -8.71
CA LEU A 87 9.92 19.79 -7.25
C LEU A 87 11.04 20.68 -6.67
N GLU A 88 12.04 21.03 -7.47
CA GLU A 88 13.14 21.94 -7.06
C GLU A 88 12.78 23.42 -7.31
N GLU A 89 11.78 23.68 -8.15
CA GLU A 89 11.29 25.03 -8.50
C GLU A 89 10.15 25.54 -7.60
N ASP A 90 9.61 24.70 -6.71
CA ASP A 90 8.54 25.00 -5.73
C ASP A 90 9.11 25.28 -4.33
#